data_AF-A0A967Z200-F1
#
_entry.id   AF-A0A967Z200-F1
#
_cell.length_a   1.000
_cell.length_b   1.000
_cell.length_c   1.000
_cell.angle_alpha   90.00
_cell.angle_beta   90.00
_cell.angle_gamma   90.00
#
_symmetry.space_group_name_H-M   'P 1'
#
loop_
_entity.id
_entity.type
_entity.pdbx_description
1 polymer ?
#
loop_
_entity_poly.entity_id
_entity_poly.type
_entity_poly.pdbx_seq_one_letter_code
_entity_poly.pdbx_strand_id
1 'polypeptide(L)'
;MTQAPEVVQLELFTNRFRAIAQEMGEMLRRTAISTNVKERLDFSCALLDANGELVVNAPHMPVHLGALGLCVRSLCKVIKMGAGDVVVANHPAFGGSHLPDITVVSPVYTNHKQLLGYVANRAHHAEIGGVRPGSMPPFATQLAEEGVVIPPFHLIKAEKLNWQEMRRLLTEAPFPTRAIEDNLADLRAAVAANHRGTAALKQLAMMHGHKLVAHFMNELKKLAEVKIRHALRELPDGEYSALEHLDDGSALKVRIKISGEDANIDFSGSADVHPGNLNATSAIVRSVVIYVLRLLINEPLPLNEGLMHAVTVRIPKGMLNPDFPDDPEKAPAIVGGNVETSQRLVDTMLKALKIMAGSQGTMNNTLFGNESFGYYETVCGGCGAGPNFDGASAVHSHMTNTRITDPEVLEHRYPVRVETFGIRRGSGGAGKHRGGDGVIRELTFLEEMDFSIVSQRRASGPFGLEGGEPGKPGRQRLTRASGEVVELKGIDGCKVYPGDRLVLETPGGGGYGKVSD
;
A
#
# COMPACT_ATOMS: atom_id res chain seq x y z
N MET A 1 -0.48 8.86 -45.10
CA MET A 1 0.47 8.70 -43.98
C MET A 1 0.43 7.24 -43.58
N THR A 2 1.51 6.51 -43.80
CA THR A 2 1.65 5.12 -43.37
C THR A 2 1.47 5.06 -41.85
N GLN A 3 0.51 4.27 -41.37
CA GLN A 3 0.33 4.04 -39.93
C GLN A 3 1.66 3.52 -39.36
N ALA A 4 2.15 4.13 -38.29
CA ALA A 4 3.33 3.62 -37.60
C ALA A 4 3.10 2.15 -37.22
N PRO A 5 4.14 1.30 -37.21
CA PRO A 5 4.02 -0.10 -36.82
C PRO A 5 3.31 -0.24 -35.47
N GLU A 6 2.56 -1.32 -35.28
CA GLU A 6 1.73 -1.54 -34.07
C GLU A 6 2.54 -1.47 -32.77
N VAL A 7 3.79 -1.99 -32.78
CA VAL A 7 4.71 -1.87 -31.64
C VAL A 7 5.06 -0.43 -31.29
N VAL A 8 5.20 0.44 -32.29
CA VAL A 8 5.47 1.88 -32.09
C VAL A 8 4.23 2.55 -31.52
N GLN A 9 3.04 2.20 -32.01
CA GLN A 9 1.80 2.74 -31.47
C GLN A 9 1.57 2.31 -30.01
N LEU A 10 1.83 1.04 -29.69
CA LEU A 10 1.70 0.53 -28.33
C LEU A 10 2.59 1.30 -27.35
N GLU A 11 3.84 1.57 -27.71
CA GLU A 11 4.75 2.35 -26.86
C GLU A 11 4.27 3.82 -26.72
N LEU A 12 3.79 4.43 -27.80
CA LEU A 12 3.23 5.79 -27.75
C LEU A 12 1.99 5.86 -26.84
N PHE A 13 1.07 4.90 -26.96
CA PHE A 13 -0.12 4.84 -26.09
C PHE A 13 0.23 4.51 -24.65
N THR A 14 1.21 3.64 -24.40
CA THR A 14 1.72 3.33 -23.06
C THR A 14 2.21 4.60 -22.36
N ASN A 15 3.01 5.42 -23.05
CA ASN A 15 3.49 6.69 -22.49
C ASN A 15 2.36 7.70 -22.29
N ARG A 16 1.38 7.79 -23.21
CA ARG A 16 0.20 8.65 -23.04
C ARG A 16 -0.65 8.24 -21.83
N PHE A 17 -0.89 6.94 -21.64
CA PHE A 17 -1.63 6.45 -20.48
C PHE A 17 -0.87 6.71 -19.17
N ARG A 18 0.44 6.45 -19.14
CA ARG A 18 1.28 6.78 -17.98
C ARG A 18 1.26 8.28 -17.67
N ALA A 19 1.33 9.14 -18.69
CA ALA A 19 1.25 10.58 -18.52
C ALA A 19 -0.07 11.01 -17.87
N ILE A 20 -1.21 10.43 -18.28
CA ILE A 20 -2.51 10.70 -17.63
C ILE A 20 -2.45 10.39 -16.14
N ALA A 21 -1.97 9.20 -15.77
CA ALA A 21 -1.88 8.81 -14.36
C ALA A 21 -0.90 9.70 -13.55
N GLN A 22 0.22 10.09 -14.15
CA GLN A 22 1.20 10.99 -13.54
C GLN A 22 0.66 12.41 -13.35
N GLU A 23 -0.05 12.95 -14.34
CA GLU A 23 -0.69 14.26 -14.24
C GLU A 23 -1.77 14.28 -13.15
N MET A 24 -2.55 13.20 -13.01
CA MET A 24 -3.47 13.05 -11.88
C MET A 24 -2.72 13.08 -10.54
N GLY A 25 -1.61 12.35 -10.44
CA GLY A 25 -0.80 12.31 -9.22
C GLY A 25 -0.20 13.67 -8.85
N GLU A 26 0.31 14.41 -9.84
CA GLU A 26 0.85 15.75 -9.61
C GLU A 26 -0.25 16.74 -9.21
N MET A 27 -1.45 16.63 -9.81
CA MET A 27 -2.61 17.42 -9.41
C MET A 27 -3.00 17.15 -7.95
N LEU A 28 -3.09 15.88 -7.56
CA LEU A 28 -3.41 15.47 -6.20
C LEU A 28 -2.36 16.02 -5.22
N ARG A 29 -1.08 15.77 -5.48
CA ARG A 29 0.04 16.26 -4.65
C ARG A 29 0.01 17.76 -4.42
N ARG A 30 -0.23 18.56 -5.46
CA ARG A 30 -0.18 20.03 -5.39
C ARG A 30 -1.36 20.63 -4.64
N THR A 31 -2.51 19.96 -4.67
CA THR A 31 -3.78 20.50 -4.14
C THR A 31 -4.16 19.92 -2.78
N ALA A 32 -3.57 18.80 -2.38
CA ALA A 32 -3.70 18.24 -1.04
C ALA A 32 -3.02 19.12 0.03
N ILE A 33 -3.48 18.99 1.27
CA ILE A 33 -2.95 19.77 2.40
C ILE A 33 -2.25 18.90 3.45
N SER A 34 -2.65 17.62 3.55
CA SER A 34 -2.05 16.70 4.51
C SER A 34 -0.59 16.39 4.16
N THR A 35 0.21 16.19 5.21
CA THR A 35 1.62 15.80 5.11
C THR A 35 1.79 14.49 4.33
N ASN A 36 0.86 13.54 4.50
CA ASN A 36 0.93 12.22 3.87
C ASN A 36 0.77 12.27 2.35
N VAL A 37 -0.19 13.04 1.85
CA VAL A 37 -0.37 13.17 0.40
C VAL A 37 0.67 14.11 -0.20
N LYS A 38 0.88 15.28 0.42
CA LYS A 38 1.71 16.34 -0.17
C LYS A 38 3.20 16.05 -0.12
N GLU A 39 3.71 15.63 1.04
CA GLU A 39 5.14 15.47 1.28
C GLU A 39 5.59 14.02 1.09
N ARG A 40 4.83 13.08 1.67
CA ARG A 40 5.20 11.65 1.69
C ARG A 40 4.83 10.89 0.42
N LEU A 41 3.94 11.44 -0.41
CA LEU A 41 3.42 10.81 -1.63
C LEU A 41 2.69 9.48 -1.36
N ASP A 42 1.95 9.42 -0.26
CA ASP A 42 1.17 8.24 0.12
C ASP A 42 -0.20 8.23 -0.58
N PHE A 43 -0.16 8.07 -1.90
CA PHE A 43 -1.33 7.97 -2.77
C PHE A 43 -0.98 7.23 -4.06
N SER A 44 -1.96 6.68 -4.78
CA SER A 44 -1.78 6.23 -6.17
C SER A 44 -2.91 6.74 -7.06
N CYS A 45 -2.58 7.10 -8.30
CA CYS A 45 -3.55 7.41 -9.34
C CYS A 45 -3.48 6.35 -10.44
N ALA A 46 -4.64 5.95 -10.96
CA ALA A 46 -4.77 4.85 -11.89
C ALA A 46 -5.77 5.14 -13.02
N LEU A 47 -5.47 4.57 -14.18
CA LEU A 47 -6.38 4.45 -15.31
C LEU A 47 -6.83 3.00 -15.44
N LEU A 48 -8.13 2.81 -15.52
CA LEU A 48 -8.77 1.51 -15.69
C LEU A 48 -9.61 1.50 -16.97
N ASP A 49 -9.74 0.33 -17.58
CA ASP A 49 -10.57 0.16 -18.77
C ASP A 49 -12.07 0.09 -18.45
N ALA A 50 -12.90 -0.13 -19.46
CA ALA A 50 -14.36 -0.21 -19.31
C ALA A 50 -14.84 -1.38 -18.42
N ASN A 51 -14.01 -2.42 -18.25
CA ASN A 51 -14.29 -3.55 -17.35
C ASN A 51 -13.83 -3.26 -15.91
N GLY A 52 -13.23 -2.09 -15.65
CA GLY A 52 -12.64 -1.73 -14.37
C GLY A 52 -11.34 -2.49 -14.12
N GLU A 53 -10.63 -2.90 -15.18
CA GLU A 53 -9.31 -3.52 -15.05
C GLU A 53 -8.20 -2.47 -15.10
N LEU A 54 -7.21 -2.58 -14.20
CA LEU A 54 -6.07 -1.68 -14.15
C LEU A 54 -5.27 -1.75 -15.45
N VAL A 55 -5.09 -0.61 -16.12
CA VAL A 55 -4.30 -0.47 -17.34
C VAL A 55 -2.92 0.10 -17.03
N VAL A 56 -2.87 1.18 -16.24
CA VAL A 56 -1.64 1.80 -15.74
C VAL A 56 -1.91 2.51 -14.42
N ASN A 57 -0.86 2.70 -13.62
CA ASN A 57 -0.86 3.57 -12.46
C ASN A 57 0.39 4.47 -12.43
N ALA A 58 0.29 5.57 -11.70
CA ALA A 58 1.48 6.32 -11.28
C ALA A 58 2.21 5.50 -10.19
N PRO A 59 3.54 5.29 -10.30
CA PRO A 59 4.29 4.36 -9.47
C PRO A 59 4.60 4.96 -8.09
N HIS A 60 3.57 5.05 -7.26
CA HIS A 60 3.70 5.53 -5.89
C HIS A 60 3.67 4.35 -4.92
N MET A 61 2.49 3.83 -4.53
CA MET A 61 2.38 2.75 -3.54
C MET A 61 2.06 1.38 -4.16
N PRO A 62 2.92 0.36 -3.99
CA PRO A 62 2.66 -1.00 -4.50
C PRO A 62 1.45 -1.71 -3.89
N VAL A 63 1.04 -1.35 -2.67
CA VAL A 63 -0.17 -1.93 -2.05
C VAL A 63 -1.47 -1.54 -2.76
N HIS A 64 -1.47 -0.48 -3.58
CA HIS A 64 -2.63 -0.07 -4.35
C HIS A 64 -2.84 -0.88 -5.65
N LEU A 65 -1.83 -1.63 -6.11
CA LEU A 65 -1.75 -2.18 -7.47
C LEU A 65 -2.82 -3.23 -7.78
N GLY A 66 -3.11 -4.13 -6.85
CA GLY A 66 -4.14 -5.17 -7.01
C GLY A 66 -5.50 -4.77 -6.42
N ALA A 67 -5.51 -3.77 -5.54
CA ALA A 67 -6.70 -3.34 -4.82
C ALA A 67 -7.58 -2.37 -5.63
N LEU A 68 -6.99 -1.48 -6.44
CA LEU A 68 -7.76 -0.46 -7.17
C LEU A 68 -8.72 -1.06 -8.21
N GLY A 69 -8.27 -2.00 -9.03
CA GLY A 69 -9.13 -2.68 -10.03
C GLY A 69 -10.27 -3.45 -9.37
N LEU A 70 -9.96 -4.20 -8.30
CA LEU A 70 -10.98 -4.91 -7.52
C LEU A 70 -11.98 -3.94 -6.89
N CYS A 71 -11.51 -2.82 -6.34
CA CYS A 71 -12.35 -1.79 -5.75
C CYS A 71 -13.33 -1.21 -6.77
N VAL A 72 -12.84 -0.76 -7.94
CA VAL A 72 -13.71 -0.23 -9.01
C VAL A 72 -14.76 -1.25 -9.42
N ARG A 73 -14.39 -2.51 -9.65
CA ARG A 73 -15.35 -3.56 -10.03
C ARG A 73 -16.35 -3.88 -8.92
N SER A 74 -15.92 -3.89 -7.66
CA SER A 74 -16.81 -4.10 -6.50
C SER A 74 -17.80 -2.95 -6.33
N LEU A 75 -17.36 -1.70 -6.51
CA LEU A 75 -18.24 -0.54 -6.51
C LEU A 75 -19.27 -0.64 -7.65
N CYS A 76 -18.85 -0.93 -8.88
CA CYS A 76 -19.75 -1.04 -10.03
C CYS A 76 -20.86 -2.10 -9.87
N LYS A 77 -20.68 -3.10 -8.99
CA LYS A 77 -21.72 -4.11 -8.69
C LYS A 77 -22.86 -3.56 -7.84
N VAL A 78 -22.61 -2.53 -7.04
CA VAL A 78 -23.58 -2.01 -6.05
C VAL A 78 -23.99 -0.57 -6.34
N ILE A 79 -23.20 0.18 -7.10
CA ILE A 79 -23.45 1.58 -7.45
C ILE A 79 -23.31 1.79 -8.95
N LYS A 80 -24.36 2.34 -9.58
CA LYS A 80 -24.33 2.71 -11.00
C LYS A 80 -23.78 4.12 -11.14
N MET A 81 -22.63 4.24 -11.79
CA MET A 81 -21.97 5.53 -12.02
C MET A 81 -22.28 6.07 -13.42
N GLY A 82 -22.88 7.26 -13.49
CA GLY A 82 -23.12 7.98 -14.73
C GLY A 82 -21.98 8.94 -15.09
N ALA A 83 -22.06 9.56 -16.28
CA ALA A 83 -21.09 10.57 -16.69
C ALA A 83 -21.10 11.77 -15.73
N GLY A 84 -19.92 12.13 -15.21
CA GLY A 84 -19.76 13.23 -14.25
C GLY A 84 -19.96 12.84 -12.79
N ASP A 85 -20.35 11.59 -12.51
CA ASP A 85 -20.46 11.10 -11.14
C ASP A 85 -19.08 10.88 -10.51
N VAL A 86 -19.02 11.01 -9.19
CA VAL A 86 -17.84 10.65 -8.38
C VAL A 86 -18.30 9.81 -7.20
N VAL A 87 -17.66 8.66 -7.03
CA VAL A 87 -17.91 7.74 -5.92
C VAL A 87 -16.68 7.67 -5.02
N VAL A 88 -16.91 7.62 -3.71
CA VAL A 88 -15.88 7.44 -2.70
C VAL A 88 -16.18 6.22 -1.83
N ALA A 89 -15.13 5.53 -1.39
CA ALA A 89 -15.23 4.43 -0.42
C ALA A 89 -13.85 4.13 0.21
N ASN A 90 -13.85 3.66 1.46
CA ASN A 90 -12.70 3.00 2.08
C ASN A 90 -13.07 1.61 2.66
N HIS A 91 -14.36 1.25 2.65
CA HIS A 91 -14.83 0.04 3.31
C HIS A 91 -14.22 -1.23 2.66
N PRO A 92 -13.59 -2.12 3.46
CA PRO A 92 -12.89 -3.32 2.96
C PRO A 92 -13.71 -4.27 2.10
N ALA A 93 -15.01 -4.42 2.39
CA ALA A 93 -15.94 -5.25 1.61
C ALA A 93 -16.01 -4.83 0.13
N PHE A 94 -15.68 -3.58 -0.18
CA PHE A 94 -15.71 -3.01 -1.53
C PHE A 94 -14.31 -2.73 -2.09
N GLY A 95 -13.29 -3.44 -1.60
CA GLY A 95 -11.92 -3.35 -2.11
C GLY A 95 -11.06 -2.26 -1.46
N GLY A 96 -11.48 -1.71 -0.32
CA GLY A 96 -10.62 -0.89 0.55
C GLY A 96 -9.41 -1.68 1.07
N SER A 97 -8.25 -1.04 1.17
CA SER A 97 -7.03 -1.63 1.77
C SER A 97 -7.11 -1.59 3.29
N HIS A 98 -7.34 -0.39 3.84
CA HIS A 98 -7.65 -0.09 5.24
C HIS A 98 -8.44 1.23 5.29
N LEU A 99 -8.96 1.64 6.46
CA LEU A 99 -9.80 2.84 6.56
C LEU A 99 -9.09 4.15 6.19
N PRO A 100 -7.80 4.38 6.54
CA PRO A 100 -7.11 5.60 6.13
C PRO A 100 -7.00 5.78 4.60
N ASP A 101 -7.04 4.71 3.82
CA ASP A 101 -6.95 4.78 2.36
C ASP A 101 -8.32 4.99 1.73
N ILE A 102 -8.65 6.24 1.39
CA ILE A 102 -9.91 6.55 0.72
C ILE A 102 -9.72 6.47 -0.79
N THR A 103 -10.58 5.69 -1.46
CA THR A 103 -10.59 5.56 -2.92
C THR A 103 -11.66 6.47 -3.52
N VAL A 104 -11.28 7.27 -4.51
CA VAL A 104 -12.16 8.15 -5.29
C VAL A 104 -12.17 7.69 -6.74
N VAL A 105 -13.35 7.39 -7.28
CA VAL A 105 -13.54 6.80 -8.62
C VAL A 105 -14.45 7.69 -9.47
N SER A 106 -14.09 7.89 -10.74
CA SER A 106 -14.89 8.62 -11.72
C SER A 106 -14.94 7.87 -13.05
N PRO A 107 -16.13 7.59 -13.61
CA PRO A 107 -16.24 6.96 -14.91
C PRO A 107 -15.98 7.98 -16.03
N VAL A 108 -15.31 7.53 -17.08
CA VAL A 108 -15.00 8.35 -18.26
C VAL A 108 -15.86 7.91 -19.42
N TYR A 109 -16.78 8.77 -19.85
CA TYR A 109 -17.65 8.54 -21.00
C TYR A 109 -17.22 9.36 -22.21
N THR A 110 -17.44 8.82 -23.41
CA THR A 110 -17.37 9.58 -24.67
C THR A 110 -18.53 10.59 -24.77
N ASN A 111 -18.44 11.51 -25.72
CA ASN A 111 -19.55 12.41 -26.07
C ASN A 111 -20.82 11.65 -26.50
N HIS A 112 -20.68 10.41 -26.97
CA HIS A 112 -21.79 9.53 -27.36
C HIS A 112 -22.27 8.63 -26.21
N LYS A 113 -21.94 8.99 -24.95
CA LYS A 113 -22.34 8.25 -23.74
C LYS A 113 -21.87 6.78 -23.71
N GLN A 114 -20.76 6.46 -24.37
CA GLN A 114 -20.11 5.15 -24.26
C GLN A 114 -19.04 5.20 -23.18
N LEU A 115 -18.99 4.20 -22.32
CA LEU A 115 -17.95 4.10 -21.28
C LEU A 115 -16.60 3.76 -21.93
N LEU A 116 -15.60 4.60 -21.68
CA LEU A 116 -14.20 4.35 -22.06
C LEU A 116 -13.45 3.57 -20.99
N GLY A 117 -13.75 3.85 -19.73
CA GLY A 117 -13.05 3.31 -18.58
C GLY A 117 -13.27 4.17 -17.35
N TYR A 118 -12.39 4.04 -16.37
CA TYR A 118 -12.45 4.76 -15.11
C TYR A 118 -11.10 5.40 -14.82
N VAL A 119 -11.14 6.54 -14.13
CA VAL A 119 -9.99 7.07 -13.44
C VAL A 119 -10.24 6.96 -11.94
N ALA A 120 -9.22 6.55 -11.21
CA ALA A 120 -9.31 6.39 -9.77
C ALA A 120 -8.05 6.92 -9.11
N ASN A 121 -8.21 7.40 -7.89
CA ASN A 121 -7.08 7.58 -7.00
C ASN A 121 -7.41 7.02 -5.62
N ARG A 122 -6.37 6.67 -4.88
CA ARG A 122 -6.44 6.25 -3.48
C ARG A 122 -5.37 7.01 -2.73
N ALA A 123 -5.76 7.73 -1.69
CA ALA A 123 -4.87 8.55 -0.90
C ALA A 123 -5.01 8.21 0.58
N HIS A 124 -3.88 8.21 1.30
CA HIS A 124 -3.85 7.95 2.72
C HIS A 124 -4.18 9.24 3.49
N HIS A 125 -5.27 9.20 4.25
CA HIS A 125 -5.65 10.23 5.19
C HIS A 125 -5.04 9.89 6.55
N ALA A 126 -4.08 10.70 7.01
CA ALA A 126 -3.37 10.47 8.28
C ALA A 126 -4.28 10.37 9.51
N GLU A 127 -5.48 10.94 9.42
CA GLU A 127 -6.47 10.96 10.48
C GLU A 127 -7.85 10.83 9.83
N ILE A 128 -8.50 9.70 10.04
CA ILE A 128 -9.88 9.38 9.62
C ILE A 128 -10.74 8.93 10.82
N GLY A 129 -10.30 9.23 12.05
CA GLY A 129 -10.94 8.85 13.30
C GLY A 129 -10.29 7.65 13.97
N GLY A 130 -11.08 6.93 14.74
CA GLY A 130 -10.66 5.73 15.49
C GLY A 130 -10.38 6.03 16.95
N VAL A 131 -10.17 5.00 17.76
CA VAL A 131 -9.99 5.13 19.23
C VAL A 131 -8.71 5.84 19.62
N ARG A 132 -7.74 5.96 18.70
CA ARG A 132 -6.49 6.70 18.87
C ARG A 132 -6.17 7.58 17.66
N PRO A 133 -5.44 8.68 17.85
CA PRO A 133 -4.97 9.53 16.76
C PRO A 133 -4.13 8.75 15.74
N GLY A 134 -4.24 9.15 14.47
CA GLY A 134 -3.47 8.53 13.38
C GLY A 134 -4.16 7.34 12.69
N SER A 135 -5.36 6.95 13.17
CA SER A 135 -6.22 5.91 12.56
C SER A 135 -5.57 4.54 12.34
N MET A 136 -4.52 4.23 13.10
CA MET A 136 -3.94 2.89 13.21
C MET A 136 -3.80 2.47 14.68
N PRO A 137 -4.91 2.29 15.42
CA PRO A 137 -4.84 1.92 16.83
C PRO A 137 -4.20 0.55 16.98
N PRO A 138 -3.14 0.41 17.82
CA PRO A 138 -2.35 -0.81 17.88
C PRO A 138 -3.13 -2.00 18.46
N PHE A 139 -4.14 -1.73 19.30
CA PHE A 139 -4.92 -2.74 19.98
C PHE A 139 -6.33 -2.91 19.41
N ALA A 140 -6.59 -2.37 18.22
CA ALA A 140 -7.88 -2.54 17.56
C ALA A 140 -8.17 -4.01 17.29
N THR A 141 -9.38 -4.42 17.63
CA THR A 141 -9.93 -5.77 17.42
C THR A 141 -11.08 -5.75 16.42
N GLN A 142 -11.78 -4.62 16.32
CA GLN A 142 -12.89 -4.41 15.40
C GLN A 142 -12.63 -3.21 14.46
N LEU A 143 -13.21 -3.26 13.26
CA LEU A 143 -13.01 -2.26 12.21
C LEU A 143 -13.44 -0.85 12.67
N ALA A 144 -14.53 -0.75 13.44
CA ALA A 144 -15.02 0.52 13.96
C ALA A 144 -13.94 1.27 14.77
N GLU A 145 -13.08 0.56 15.52
CA GLU A 145 -12.04 1.19 16.33
C GLU A 145 -10.95 1.86 15.49
N GLU A 146 -10.84 1.52 14.21
CA GLU A 146 -9.84 2.06 13.29
C GLU A 146 -10.26 3.40 12.66
N GLY A 147 -11.55 3.75 12.71
CA GLY A 147 -12.05 5.06 12.26
C GLY A 147 -13.32 4.99 11.42
N VAL A 148 -13.54 6.05 10.63
CA VAL A 148 -14.77 6.22 9.84
C VAL A 148 -14.79 5.22 8.69
N VAL A 149 -15.81 4.35 8.68
CA VAL A 149 -16.10 3.46 7.56
C VAL A 149 -16.99 4.18 6.55
N ILE A 150 -16.46 4.40 5.35
CA ILE A 150 -17.13 5.04 4.22
C ILE A 150 -17.59 3.93 3.26
N PRO A 151 -18.88 3.56 3.27
CA PRO A 151 -19.45 2.64 2.29
C PRO A 151 -19.46 3.30 0.88
N PRO A 152 -19.81 2.56 -0.18
CA PRO A 152 -19.94 3.13 -1.53
C PRO A 152 -20.87 4.35 -1.54
N PHE A 153 -20.28 5.55 -1.67
CA PHE A 153 -20.98 6.81 -1.50
C PHE A 153 -20.84 7.71 -2.73
N HIS A 154 -21.97 8.20 -3.26
CA HIS A 154 -21.96 9.21 -4.31
C HIS A 154 -21.60 10.57 -3.73
N LEU A 155 -20.33 10.95 -3.84
CA LEU A 155 -19.89 12.29 -3.50
C LEU A 155 -20.40 13.33 -4.50
N ILE A 156 -20.44 12.96 -5.78
CA ILE A 156 -21.06 13.74 -6.86
C ILE A 156 -21.99 12.81 -7.65
N LYS A 157 -23.24 13.23 -7.85
CA LYS A 157 -24.23 12.48 -8.64
C LYS A 157 -25.05 13.43 -9.50
N ALA A 158 -24.97 13.26 -10.83
CA ALA A 158 -25.65 14.12 -11.78
C ALA A 158 -25.48 15.62 -11.43
N GLU A 159 -24.23 16.05 -11.27
CA GLU A 159 -23.82 17.42 -10.90
C GLU A 159 -24.20 17.87 -9.47
N LYS A 160 -24.99 17.08 -8.72
CA LYS A 160 -25.29 17.35 -7.31
C LYS A 160 -24.08 16.99 -6.43
N LEU A 161 -23.58 17.97 -5.67
CA LEU A 161 -22.47 17.83 -4.73
C LEU A 161 -22.98 17.45 -3.34
N ASN A 162 -22.55 16.30 -2.80
CA ASN A 162 -23.00 15.78 -1.50
C ASN A 162 -21.96 16.01 -0.37
N TRP A 163 -21.26 17.14 -0.38
CA TRP A 163 -20.20 17.45 0.60
C TRP A 163 -20.71 17.54 2.05
N GLN A 164 -21.93 18.02 2.27
CA GLN A 164 -22.53 18.09 3.61
C GLN A 164 -22.77 16.69 4.17
N GLU A 165 -23.21 15.76 3.33
CA GLU A 165 -23.46 14.38 3.73
C GLU A 165 -22.14 13.63 3.96
N MET A 166 -21.11 13.88 3.14
CA MET A 166 -19.76 13.40 3.41
C MET A 166 -19.22 13.92 4.76
N ARG A 167 -19.46 15.19 5.09
CA ARG A 167 -19.10 15.74 6.40
C ARG A 167 -19.82 14.97 7.52
N ARG A 168 -21.13 14.73 7.40
CA ARG A 168 -21.89 13.94 8.39
C ARG A 168 -21.30 12.56 8.58
N LEU A 169 -21.02 11.83 7.50
CA LEU A 169 -20.37 10.51 7.58
C LEU A 169 -19.05 10.55 8.38
N LEU A 170 -18.26 11.62 8.23
CA LEU A 170 -16.98 11.79 8.93
C LEU A 170 -17.12 12.22 10.40
N THR A 171 -18.22 12.90 10.75
CA THR A 171 -18.41 13.49 12.10
C THR A 171 -19.40 12.73 12.98
N GLU A 172 -20.29 11.92 12.40
CA GLU A 172 -21.34 11.19 13.12
C GLU A 172 -21.01 9.70 13.31
N ALA A 173 -19.84 9.24 12.84
CA ALA A 173 -19.35 7.90 13.13
C ALA A 173 -19.04 7.73 14.64
N PRO A 174 -19.05 6.49 15.19
CA PRO A 174 -18.74 6.25 16.61
C PRO A 174 -17.38 6.80 17.05
N PHE A 175 -16.39 6.73 16.17
CA PHE A 175 -15.05 7.28 16.38
C PHE A 175 -14.72 8.25 15.23
N PRO A 176 -15.24 9.50 15.30
CA PRO A 176 -15.17 10.43 14.19
C PRO A 176 -13.75 10.96 13.96
N THR A 177 -13.52 11.53 12.78
CA THR A 177 -12.24 12.17 12.47
C THR A 177 -11.94 13.37 13.35
N ARG A 178 -10.67 13.55 13.70
CA ARG A 178 -10.15 14.75 14.38
C ARG A 178 -9.73 15.86 13.40
N ALA A 179 -9.66 15.55 12.10
CA ALA A 179 -9.08 16.42 11.09
C ALA A 179 -10.06 16.68 9.92
N ILE A 180 -11.32 17.00 10.21
CA ILE A 180 -12.40 17.09 9.21
C ILE A 180 -12.07 18.00 8.02
N GLU A 181 -11.47 19.17 8.25
CA GLU A 181 -11.14 20.09 7.15
C GLU A 181 -10.03 19.54 6.25
N ASP A 182 -9.06 18.82 6.82
CA ASP A 182 -8.02 18.10 6.07
C ASP A 182 -8.62 16.97 5.25
N ASN A 183 -9.52 16.18 5.84
CA ASN A 183 -10.21 15.11 5.10
C ASN A 183 -10.98 15.66 3.89
N LEU A 184 -11.75 16.74 4.09
CA LEU A 184 -12.53 17.35 3.01
C LEU A 184 -11.65 18.04 1.97
N ALA A 185 -10.53 18.65 2.37
CA ALA A 185 -9.57 19.26 1.44
C ALA A 185 -8.88 18.21 0.56
N ASP A 186 -8.40 17.13 1.15
CA ASP A 186 -7.75 16.03 0.40
C ASP A 186 -8.76 15.29 -0.50
N LEU A 187 -10.02 15.14 -0.08
CA LEU A 187 -11.09 14.63 -0.97
C LEU A 187 -11.34 15.55 -2.16
N ARG A 188 -11.31 16.88 -1.98
CA ARG A 188 -11.41 17.84 -3.11
C ARG A 188 -10.21 17.72 -4.04
N ALA A 189 -9.01 17.55 -3.49
CA ALA A 189 -7.79 17.31 -4.28
C ALA A 189 -7.91 16.01 -5.11
N ALA A 190 -8.43 14.94 -4.51
CA ALA A 190 -8.72 13.67 -5.18
C ALA A 190 -9.77 13.82 -6.31
N VAL A 191 -10.84 14.58 -6.09
CA VAL A 191 -11.82 14.91 -7.13
C VAL A 191 -11.18 15.70 -8.27
N ALA A 192 -10.34 16.69 -7.96
CA ALA A 192 -9.63 17.49 -8.96
C ALA A 192 -8.66 16.65 -9.80
N ALA A 193 -7.95 15.71 -9.17
CA ALA A 193 -7.09 14.74 -9.85
C ALA A 193 -7.90 13.86 -10.82
N ASN A 194 -9.02 13.28 -10.38
CA ASN A 194 -9.89 12.49 -11.26
C ASN A 194 -10.49 13.32 -12.39
N HIS A 195 -10.86 14.58 -12.14
CA HIS A 195 -11.32 15.48 -13.19
C HIS A 195 -10.23 15.69 -14.26
N ARG A 196 -8.97 15.92 -13.85
CA ARG A 196 -7.83 16.02 -14.78
C ARG A 196 -7.67 14.75 -15.62
N GLY A 197 -7.68 13.59 -14.98
CA GLY A 197 -7.57 12.30 -15.68
C GLY A 197 -8.72 12.06 -16.66
N THR A 198 -9.94 12.39 -16.25
CA THR A 198 -11.15 12.29 -17.09
C THR A 198 -11.04 13.18 -18.33
N ALA A 199 -10.61 14.44 -18.16
CA ALA A 199 -10.44 15.36 -19.27
C ALA A 199 -9.34 14.88 -20.25
N ALA A 200 -8.20 14.42 -19.73
CA ALA A 200 -7.09 13.95 -20.55
C ALA A 200 -7.45 12.68 -21.34
N LEU A 201 -8.15 11.71 -20.71
CA LEU A 201 -8.59 10.50 -21.41
C LEU A 201 -9.65 10.81 -22.49
N LYS A 202 -10.59 11.71 -22.20
CA LYS A 202 -11.58 12.18 -23.20
C LYS A 202 -10.87 12.85 -24.38
N GLN A 203 -9.91 13.73 -24.12
CA GLN A 203 -9.13 14.39 -25.16
C GLN A 203 -8.36 13.37 -26.02
N LEU A 204 -7.73 12.38 -25.39
CA LEU A 204 -7.04 11.30 -26.10
C LEU A 204 -7.99 10.52 -27.03
N ALA A 205 -9.19 10.21 -26.55
CA ALA A 205 -10.22 9.55 -27.34
C ALA A 205 -10.79 10.43 -28.46
N MET A 206 -10.85 11.76 -28.30
CA MET A 206 -11.22 12.68 -29.37
C MET A 206 -10.16 12.75 -30.48
N MET A 207 -8.87 12.75 -30.12
CA MET A 207 -7.77 12.86 -31.08
C MET A 207 -7.54 11.58 -31.88
N HIS A 208 -7.66 10.40 -31.24
CA HIS A 208 -7.29 9.12 -31.85
C HIS A 208 -8.47 8.18 -32.12
N GLY A 209 -9.67 8.52 -31.63
CA GLY A 209 -10.85 7.66 -31.67
C GLY A 209 -10.91 6.70 -30.48
N HIS A 210 -12.09 6.60 -29.87
CA HIS A 210 -12.33 5.76 -28.69
C HIS A 210 -12.01 4.28 -28.89
N LYS A 211 -12.28 3.73 -30.08
CA LYS A 211 -11.98 2.31 -30.39
C LYS A 211 -10.48 2.03 -30.34
N LEU A 212 -9.66 2.95 -30.86
CA LEU A 212 -8.21 2.81 -30.88
C LEU A 212 -7.62 2.92 -29.47
N VAL A 213 -8.14 3.86 -28.68
CA VAL A 213 -7.78 3.98 -27.25
C VAL A 213 -8.08 2.69 -26.49
N ALA A 214 -9.30 2.17 -26.61
CA ALA A 214 -9.70 0.92 -25.94
C ALA A 214 -8.87 -0.28 -26.41
N HIS A 215 -8.55 -0.35 -27.71
CA HIS A 215 -7.68 -1.37 -28.26
C HIS A 215 -6.29 -1.36 -27.59
N PHE A 216 -5.62 -0.20 -27.50
CA PHE A 216 -4.30 -0.12 -26.88
C PHE A 216 -4.30 -0.29 -25.36
N MET A 217 -5.40 0.01 -24.66
CA MET A 217 -5.56 -0.40 -23.26
C MET A 217 -5.50 -1.92 -23.12
N ASN A 218 -6.14 -2.64 -24.04
CA ASN A 218 -6.16 -4.10 -24.06
C ASN A 218 -4.82 -4.70 -24.50
N GLU A 219 -4.19 -4.17 -25.54
CA GLU A 219 -2.86 -4.64 -25.99
C GLU A 219 -1.79 -4.45 -24.92
N LEU A 220 -1.89 -3.40 -24.09
CA LEU A 220 -0.97 -3.22 -22.97
C LEU A 220 -1.12 -4.30 -21.88
N LYS A 221 -2.34 -4.76 -21.61
CA LYS A 221 -2.58 -5.89 -20.70
C LYS A 221 -2.11 -7.20 -21.31
N LYS A 222 -2.33 -7.44 -22.60
CA LYS A 222 -1.80 -8.61 -23.31
C LYS A 222 -0.28 -8.66 -23.30
N LEU A 223 0.39 -7.52 -23.48
CA LEU A 223 1.85 -7.45 -23.36
C LEU A 223 2.31 -7.89 -21.98
N ALA A 224 1.62 -7.45 -20.92
CA ALA A 224 1.93 -7.88 -19.56
C ALA A 224 1.72 -9.38 -19.35
N GLU A 225 0.64 -9.94 -19.91
CA GLU A 225 0.39 -11.38 -19.91
C GLU A 225 1.52 -12.16 -20.60
N VAL A 226 1.93 -11.75 -21.79
CA VAL A 226 3.04 -12.39 -22.53
C VAL A 226 4.33 -12.35 -21.70
N LYS A 227 4.62 -11.22 -21.05
CA LYS A 227 5.83 -11.05 -20.23
C LYS A 227 5.81 -11.92 -18.98
N ILE A 228 4.68 -12.04 -18.30
CA ILE A 228 4.61 -12.93 -17.13
C ILE A 228 4.67 -14.41 -17.53
N ARG A 229 4.01 -14.81 -18.62
CA ARG A 229 4.09 -16.19 -19.16
C ARG A 229 5.53 -16.57 -19.49
N HIS A 230 6.29 -15.65 -20.09
CA HIS A 230 7.72 -15.85 -20.34
C HIS A 230 8.51 -15.99 -19.03
N ALA A 231 8.32 -15.09 -18.07
CA ALA A 231 9.03 -15.16 -16.79
C ALA A 231 8.71 -16.44 -15.99
N LEU A 232 7.48 -16.94 -16.07
CA LEU A 232 7.09 -18.21 -15.44
C LEU A 232 7.76 -19.42 -16.11
N ARG A 233 7.91 -19.40 -17.45
CA ARG A 233 8.57 -20.47 -18.21
C ARG A 233 10.06 -20.63 -17.89
N GLU A 234 10.72 -19.56 -17.49
CA GLU A 234 12.13 -19.58 -17.08
C GLU A 234 12.34 -20.23 -15.70
N LEU A 235 11.27 -20.37 -14.90
CA LEU A 235 11.31 -21.10 -13.64
C LEU A 235 11.09 -22.60 -13.90
N PRO A 236 11.82 -23.50 -13.21
CA PRO A 236 11.53 -24.93 -13.31
C PRO A 236 10.09 -25.26 -12.91
N ASP A 237 9.44 -26.09 -13.71
CA ASP A 237 8.14 -26.67 -13.35
C ASP A 237 8.24 -27.38 -11.99
N GLY A 238 7.26 -27.15 -11.14
CA GLY A 238 7.28 -27.72 -9.80
C GLY A 238 6.47 -26.95 -8.79
N GLU A 239 6.71 -27.29 -7.53
CA GLU A 239 6.05 -26.69 -6.38
C GLU A 239 7.06 -25.99 -5.49
N TYR A 240 6.78 -24.72 -5.21
CA TYR A 240 7.55 -23.85 -4.35
C TYR A 240 6.71 -23.53 -3.13
N SER A 241 7.29 -23.57 -1.94
CA SER A 241 6.54 -23.24 -0.72
C SER A 241 7.38 -22.55 0.32
N ALA A 242 6.72 -21.72 1.11
CA ALA A 242 7.29 -21.10 2.30
C ALA A 242 6.24 -21.01 3.40
N LEU A 243 6.72 -21.10 4.64
CA LEU A 243 5.99 -20.81 5.85
C LEU A 243 6.81 -19.79 6.63
N GLU A 244 6.21 -18.66 6.91
CA GLU A 244 6.72 -17.62 7.80
C GLU A 244 5.71 -17.40 8.93
N HIS A 245 6.15 -16.72 9.98
CA HIS A 245 5.27 -16.30 11.06
C HIS A 245 5.40 -14.79 11.28
N LEU A 246 4.28 -14.17 11.65
CA LEU A 246 4.27 -12.86 12.30
C LEU A 246 4.90 -12.98 13.70
N ASP A 247 5.21 -11.84 14.32
CA ASP A 247 5.90 -11.79 15.61
C ASP A 247 5.09 -12.43 16.76
N ASP A 248 3.77 -12.52 16.63
CA ASP A 248 2.85 -13.18 17.56
C ASP A 248 2.72 -14.70 17.33
N GLY A 249 3.36 -15.22 16.28
CA GLY A 249 3.26 -16.62 15.88
C GLY A 249 2.18 -16.92 14.83
N SER A 250 1.44 -15.93 14.34
CA SER A 250 0.44 -16.14 13.28
C SER A 250 1.10 -16.58 11.97
N ALA A 251 0.64 -17.72 11.42
CA ALA A 251 1.24 -18.36 10.24
C ALA A 251 0.86 -17.66 8.93
N LEU A 252 1.86 -17.43 8.08
CA LEU A 252 1.72 -17.01 6.68
C LEU A 252 2.32 -18.10 5.78
N LYS A 253 1.44 -18.77 5.02
CA LYS A 253 1.85 -19.90 4.17
C LYS A 253 1.48 -19.62 2.73
N VAL A 254 2.41 -19.95 1.83
CA VAL A 254 2.16 -19.94 0.39
C VAL A 254 2.70 -21.21 -0.26
N ARG A 255 1.94 -21.73 -1.21
CA ARG A 255 2.33 -22.76 -2.17
C ARG A 255 2.15 -22.19 -3.58
N ILE A 256 3.21 -22.21 -4.38
CA ILE A 256 3.21 -21.73 -5.76
C ILE A 256 3.53 -22.93 -6.64
N LYS A 257 2.56 -23.36 -7.46
CA LYS A 257 2.74 -24.42 -8.44
C LYS A 257 2.89 -23.80 -9.82
N ILE A 258 4.03 -24.04 -10.46
CA ILE A 258 4.33 -23.58 -11.82
C ILE A 258 4.23 -24.77 -12.77
N SER A 259 3.53 -24.59 -13.88
CA SER A 259 3.44 -25.59 -14.96
C SER A 259 3.45 -24.90 -16.31
N GLY A 260 4.57 -25.04 -17.02
CA GLY A 260 4.82 -24.36 -18.29
C GLY A 260 4.84 -22.84 -18.10
N GLU A 261 3.76 -22.19 -18.50
CA GLU A 261 3.64 -20.72 -18.48
C GLU A 261 2.51 -20.23 -17.56
N ASP A 262 1.92 -21.11 -16.75
CA ASP A 262 0.85 -20.79 -15.81
C ASP A 262 1.30 -21.05 -14.36
N ALA A 263 0.76 -20.26 -13.42
CA ALA A 263 1.01 -20.41 -11.99
C ALA A 263 -0.28 -20.52 -11.17
N ASN A 264 -0.28 -21.41 -10.19
CA ASN A 264 -1.33 -21.52 -9.17
C ASN A 264 -0.74 -21.16 -7.81
N ILE A 265 -1.26 -20.10 -7.20
CA ILE A 265 -0.81 -19.59 -5.90
C ILE A 265 -1.89 -19.89 -4.87
N ASP A 266 -1.56 -20.69 -3.85
CA ASP A 266 -2.48 -21.12 -2.80
C ASP A 266 -1.96 -20.68 -1.43
N PHE A 267 -2.76 -19.89 -0.73
CA PHE A 267 -2.47 -19.40 0.63
C PHE A 267 -3.03 -20.30 1.75
N SER A 268 -3.50 -21.51 1.42
CA SER A 268 -4.03 -22.46 2.42
C SER A 268 -3.00 -22.83 3.47
N GLY A 269 -3.46 -22.81 4.73
CA GLY A 269 -2.64 -23.03 5.91
C GLY A 269 -2.00 -21.75 6.48
N SER A 270 -2.35 -20.57 5.96
CA SER A 270 -2.23 -19.32 6.72
C SER A 270 -3.24 -19.28 7.87
N ALA A 271 -3.01 -18.45 8.87
CA ALA A 271 -3.82 -18.44 10.09
C ALA A 271 -5.30 -18.05 9.87
N ASP A 272 -6.15 -18.45 10.81
CA ASP A 272 -7.54 -17.99 10.94
C ASP A 272 -7.59 -16.47 11.17
N VAL A 273 -8.80 -15.88 11.19
CA VAL A 273 -8.97 -14.45 11.45
C VAL A 273 -8.25 -14.06 12.74
N HIS A 274 -7.32 -13.13 12.62
CA HIS A 274 -6.48 -12.67 13.71
C HIS A 274 -7.31 -11.81 14.68
N PRO A 275 -7.12 -11.94 16.01
CA PRO A 275 -7.95 -11.24 17.00
C PRO A 275 -7.70 -9.73 17.09
N GLY A 276 -6.54 -9.25 16.66
CA GLY A 276 -6.23 -7.83 16.50
C GLY A 276 -6.15 -7.40 15.03
N ASN A 277 -5.51 -6.27 14.76
CA ASN A 277 -5.58 -5.59 13.46
C ASN A 277 -4.68 -6.13 12.31
N LEU A 278 -4.07 -7.31 12.45
CA LEU A 278 -3.15 -7.89 11.44
C LEU A 278 -3.87 -8.63 10.29
N ASN A 279 -5.20 -8.52 10.19
CA ASN A 279 -5.96 -9.13 9.09
C ASN A 279 -5.79 -8.34 7.78
N ALA A 280 -5.41 -9.01 6.69
CA ALA A 280 -5.30 -8.42 5.37
C ALA A 280 -6.53 -8.74 4.51
N THR A 281 -6.98 -7.78 3.70
CA THR A 281 -8.05 -8.02 2.73
C THR A 281 -7.55 -8.84 1.55
N SER A 282 -8.43 -9.55 0.85
CA SER A 282 -8.09 -10.26 -0.40
C SER A 282 -7.55 -9.31 -1.48
N ALA A 283 -7.93 -8.03 -1.43
CA ALA A 283 -7.41 -6.96 -2.28
C ALA A 283 -5.91 -6.72 -2.04
N ILE A 284 -5.48 -6.73 -0.77
CA ILE A 284 -4.07 -6.60 -0.38
C ILE A 284 -3.27 -7.82 -0.83
N VAL A 285 -3.79 -9.03 -0.59
CA VAL A 285 -3.13 -10.28 -1.04
C VAL A 285 -2.91 -10.29 -2.54
N ARG A 286 -3.89 -9.83 -3.32
CA ARG A 286 -3.75 -9.71 -4.78
C ARG A 286 -2.71 -8.66 -5.19
N SER A 287 -2.56 -7.59 -4.40
CA SER A 287 -1.50 -6.59 -4.61
C SER A 287 -0.12 -7.16 -4.34
N VAL A 288 0.03 -7.98 -3.29
CA VAL A 288 1.26 -8.74 -2.98
C VAL A 288 1.63 -9.65 -4.15
N VAL A 289 0.66 -10.41 -4.68
CA VAL A 289 0.89 -11.29 -5.84
C VAL A 289 1.36 -10.50 -7.06
N ILE A 290 0.65 -9.44 -7.44
CA ILE A 290 1.03 -8.60 -8.59
C ILE A 290 2.44 -8.01 -8.42
N TYR A 291 2.77 -7.55 -7.21
CA TYR A 291 4.09 -7.02 -6.90
C TYR A 291 5.20 -8.07 -7.12
N VAL A 292 5.02 -9.30 -6.61
CA VAL A 292 5.99 -10.38 -6.78
C VAL A 292 6.11 -10.81 -8.25
N LEU A 293 5.00 -10.91 -8.98
CA LEU A 293 5.02 -11.19 -10.42
C LEU A 293 5.78 -10.11 -11.21
N ARG A 294 5.65 -8.84 -10.79
CA ARG A 294 6.39 -7.73 -11.40
C ARG A 294 7.89 -7.82 -11.16
N LEU A 295 8.31 -8.29 -9.98
CA LEU A 295 9.72 -8.53 -9.68
C LEU A 295 10.28 -9.66 -10.54
N LEU A 296 9.53 -10.75 -10.72
CA LEU A 296 9.92 -11.89 -11.58
C LEU A 296 10.20 -11.47 -13.03
N ILE A 297 9.40 -10.56 -13.58
CA ILE A 297 9.58 -10.11 -14.97
C ILE A 297 10.90 -9.36 -15.16
N ASN A 298 11.35 -8.59 -14.17
CA ASN A 298 12.60 -7.82 -14.21
C ASN A 298 12.82 -6.95 -15.49
N GLU A 299 11.73 -6.40 -16.06
CA GLU A 299 11.76 -5.51 -17.23
C GLU A 299 10.92 -4.25 -16.99
N PRO A 300 11.12 -3.13 -17.70
CA PRO A 300 10.38 -1.87 -17.51
C PRO A 300 8.93 -1.90 -18.03
N LEU A 301 8.08 -2.76 -17.45
CA LEU A 301 6.67 -2.89 -17.80
C LEU A 301 5.77 -2.07 -16.85
N PRO A 302 4.72 -1.37 -17.35
CA PRO A 302 3.70 -0.80 -16.47
C PRO A 302 3.01 -1.89 -15.67
N LEU A 303 2.70 -1.58 -14.41
CA LEU A 303 1.94 -2.48 -13.56
C LEU A 303 0.46 -2.44 -13.96
N ASN A 304 -0.08 -3.58 -14.35
CA ASN A 304 -1.45 -3.73 -14.80
C ASN A 304 -1.99 -5.14 -14.51
N GLU A 305 -3.30 -5.34 -14.64
CA GLU A 305 -3.93 -6.61 -14.31
C GLU A 305 -3.68 -7.74 -15.32
N GLY A 306 -3.07 -7.44 -16.47
CA GLY A 306 -2.62 -8.47 -17.42
C GLY A 306 -1.60 -9.44 -16.80
N LEU A 307 -0.85 -8.99 -15.79
CA LEU A 307 0.04 -9.84 -14.98
C LEU A 307 -0.67 -11.01 -14.29
N MET A 308 -1.99 -10.89 -14.06
CA MET A 308 -2.78 -11.91 -13.38
C MET A 308 -3.40 -12.93 -14.34
N HIS A 309 -3.35 -12.72 -15.66
CA HIS A 309 -4.05 -13.58 -16.62
C HIS A 309 -3.50 -15.01 -16.69
N ALA A 310 -2.22 -15.20 -16.38
CA ALA A 310 -1.56 -16.52 -16.29
C ALA A 310 -1.51 -17.07 -14.85
N VAL A 311 -2.21 -16.43 -13.91
CA VAL A 311 -2.08 -16.73 -12.48
C VAL A 311 -3.44 -16.92 -11.82
N THR A 312 -3.67 -18.12 -11.30
CA THR A 312 -4.82 -18.40 -10.43
C THR A 312 -4.43 -18.24 -8.97
N VAL A 313 -5.23 -17.51 -8.19
CA VAL A 313 -4.97 -17.27 -6.77
C VAL A 313 -6.10 -17.84 -5.93
N ARG A 314 -5.75 -18.68 -4.95
CA ARG A 314 -6.66 -19.24 -3.96
C ARG A 314 -6.36 -18.63 -2.59
N ILE A 315 -7.35 -17.94 -2.03
CA ILE A 315 -7.27 -17.29 -0.71
C ILE A 315 -8.43 -17.79 0.16
N PRO A 316 -8.23 -18.85 0.97
CA PRO A 316 -9.25 -19.33 1.90
C PRO A 316 -9.66 -18.25 2.91
N LYS A 317 -10.85 -18.41 3.51
CA LYS A 317 -11.27 -17.57 4.65
C LYS A 317 -10.30 -17.72 5.81
N GLY A 318 -9.99 -16.62 6.49
CA GLY A 318 -8.95 -16.52 7.51
C GLY A 318 -8.35 -15.11 7.54
N MET A 319 -7.16 -14.93 8.11
CA MET A 319 -6.55 -13.61 8.26
C MET A 319 -6.28 -12.87 6.94
N LEU A 320 -6.14 -13.59 5.82
CA LEU A 320 -5.83 -13.03 4.49
C LEU A 320 -7.09 -12.79 3.63
N ASN A 321 -8.26 -13.20 4.12
CA ASN A 321 -9.55 -13.01 3.48
C ASN A 321 -10.66 -13.09 4.55
N PRO A 322 -10.67 -12.16 5.52
CA PRO A 322 -11.72 -12.13 6.53
C PRO A 322 -13.08 -11.79 5.90
N ASP A 323 -14.15 -12.08 6.63
CA ASP A 323 -15.50 -11.61 6.31
C ASP A 323 -15.74 -10.21 6.88
N PHE A 324 -16.47 -9.39 6.13
CA PHE A 324 -16.83 -8.03 6.51
C PHE A 324 -18.35 -7.92 6.58
N PRO A 325 -18.98 -8.14 7.75
CA PRO A 325 -20.39 -7.83 7.94
C PRO A 325 -20.64 -6.33 7.78
N ASP A 326 -21.89 -5.96 7.50
CA ASP A 326 -22.31 -4.55 7.33
C ASP A 326 -22.08 -3.71 8.59
N ASP A 327 -22.07 -4.36 9.76
CA ASP A 327 -21.84 -3.74 11.07
C ASP A 327 -20.33 -3.66 11.37
N PRO A 328 -19.72 -2.46 11.38
CA PRO A 328 -18.28 -2.30 11.58
C PRO A 328 -17.78 -2.75 12.96
N GLU A 329 -18.65 -2.81 13.98
CA GLU A 329 -18.28 -3.30 15.31
C GLU A 329 -18.14 -4.83 15.33
N LYS A 330 -18.69 -5.52 14.33
CA LYS A 330 -18.55 -6.97 14.15
C LYS A 330 -17.54 -7.35 13.08
N ALA A 331 -17.05 -6.38 12.31
CA ALA A 331 -16.02 -6.58 11.31
C ALA A 331 -14.64 -6.61 11.96
N PRO A 332 -13.73 -7.49 11.51
CA PRO A 332 -12.39 -7.56 12.09
C PRO A 332 -11.57 -6.30 11.74
N ALA A 333 -10.71 -5.90 12.68
CA ALA A 333 -9.68 -4.88 12.45
C ALA A 333 -8.65 -5.37 11.42
N ILE A 334 -8.15 -4.47 10.56
CA ILE A 334 -7.35 -4.79 9.38
C ILE A 334 -6.19 -3.84 9.09
N VAL A 335 -6.05 -2.74 9.84
CA VAL A 335 -5.10 -1.68 9.50
C VAL A 335 -3.66 -2.20 9.47
N GLY A 336 -3.29 -3.04 10.42
CA GLY A 336 -2.00 -3.75 10.45
C GLY A 336 -1.83 -4.76 9.31
N GLY A 337 -2.91 -5.31 8.77
CA GLY A 337 -2.83 -6.21 7.62
C GLY A 337 -2.37 -5.54 6.33
N ASN A 338 -2.74 -4.27 6.14
CA ASN A 338 -2.32 -3.45 5.00
C ASN A 338 -0.82 -3.15 5.04
N VAL A 339 -0.27 -2.85 6.21
CA VAL A 339 1.09 -2.34 6.36
C VAL A 339 2.12 -3.39 6.80
N GLU A 340 1.72 -4.37 7.62
CA GLU A 340 2.62 -5.33 8.23
C GLU A 340 2.46 -6.73 7.64
N THR A 341 1.24 -7.27 7.63
CA THR A 341 0.99 -8.61 7.06
C THR A 341 1.32 -8.65 5.57
N SER A 342 1.02 -7.58 4.83
CA SER A 342 1.37 -7.46 3.41
C SER A 342 2.88 -7.52 3.16
N GLN A 343 3.69 -6.85 3.99
CA GLN A 343 5.16 -6.87 3.92
C GLN A 343 5.69 -8.29 4.16
N ARG A 344 5.20 -8.94 5.22
CA ARG A 344 5.59 -10.30 5.57
C ARG A 344 5.15 -11.31 4.52
N LEU A 345 4.00 -11.08 3.86
CA LEU A 345 3.51 -11.95 2.80
C LEU A 345 4.35 -11.85 1.52
N VAL A 346 4.85 -10.65 1.17
CA VAL A 346 5.84 -10.48 0.09
C VAL A 346 7.11 -11.28 0.39
N ASP A 347 7.70 -11.08 1.58
CA ASP A 347 8.87 -11.84 2.05
C ASP A 347 8.64 -13.36 1.92
N THR A 348 7.44 -13.83 2.31
CA THR A 348 7.05 -15.25 2.24
C THR A 348 7.04 -15.77 0.79
N MET A 349 6.46 -15.02 -0.15
CA MET A 349 6.46 -15.40 -1.56
C MET A 349 7.85 -15.36 -2.19
N LEU A 350 8.65 -14.33 -1.89
CA LEU A 350 10.03 -14.21 -2.37
C LEU A 350 10.91 -15.35 -1.83
N LYS A 351 10.69 -15.76 -0.57
CA LYS A 351 11.35 -16.92 0.04
C LYS A 351 10.99 -18.22 -0.67
N ALA A 352 9.71 -18.44 -0.98
CA ALA A 352 9.26 -19.64 -1.69
C ALA A 352 9.95 -19.77 -3.06
N LEU A 353 10.05 -18.65 -3.78
CA LEU A 353 10.67 -18.58 -5.11
C LEU A 353 12.20 -18.40 -5.08
N LYS A 354 12.80 -18.24 -3.89
CA LYS A 354 14.24 -18.00 -3.69
C LYS A 354 14.81 -16.82 -4.50
N ILE A 355 14.04 -15.76 -4.68
CA ILE A 355 14.44 -14.60 -5.49
C ILE A 355 15.49 -13.75 -4.77
N MET A 356 15.25 -13.46 -3.49
CA MET A 356 16.12 -12.63 -2.65
C MET A 356 15.92 -12.97 -1.17
N ALA A 357 16.89 -12.57 -0.34
CA ALA A 357 16.77 -12.60 1.11
C ALA A 357 15.66 -11.64 1.60
N GLY A 358 15.23 -11.79 2.85
CA GLY A 358 14.16 -10.98 3.42
C GLY A 358 14.58 -9.52 3.59
N SER A 359 13.71 -8.59 3.25
CA SER A 359 13.89 -7.17 3.62
C SER A 359 13.38 -6.92 5.04
N GLN A 360 13.36 -5.66 5.49
CA GLN A 360 12.89 -5.29 6.82
C GLN A 360 11.51 -5.85 7.22
N GLY A 361 10.67 -6.28 6.27
CA GLY A 361 9.44 -7.03 6.55
C GLY A 361 8.41 -6.29 7.41
N THR A 362 8.49 -4.97 7.47
CA THR A 362 7.65 -4.08 8.29
C THR A 362 7.68 -2.66 7.69
N MET A 363 6.65 -1.86 7.92
CA MET A 363 6.66 -0.43 7.60
C MET A 363 7.04 0.46 8.79
N ASN A 364 7.22 -0.12 9.99
CA ASN A 364 7.55 0.61 11.22
C ASN A 364 6.58 1.78 11.50
N ASN A 365 5.27 1.51 11.43
CA ASN A 365 4.23 2.54 11.50
C ASN A 365 4.28 3.25 12.85
N THR A 366 4.76 4.49 12.83
CA THR A 366 4.98 5.36 13.97
C THR A 366 3.90 6.42 13.96
N LEU A 367 3.08 6.44 15.00
CA LEU A 367 1.93 7.33 15.10
C LEU A 367 1.97 8.08 16.41
N PHE A 368 1.57 9.34 16.35
CA PHE A 368 1.29 10.11 17.55
C PHE A 368 0.27 11.20 17.28
N GLY A 369 -0.37 11.70 18.33
CA GLY A 369 -1.29 12.81 18.22
C GLY A 369 -2.08 13.04 19.49
N ASN A 370 -3.06 13.94 19.39
CA ASN A 370 -3.98 14.26 20.48
C ASN A 370 -5.37 14.54 19.90
N GLU A 371 -6.25 15.20 20.67
CA GLU A 371 -7.61 15.50 20.23
C GLU A 371 -7.69 16.41 18.99
N SER A 372 -6.63 17.17 18.70
CA SER A 372 -6.60 18.16 17.61
C SER A 372 -5.93 17.67 16.33
N PHE A 373 -5.10 16.62 16.38
CA PHE A 373 -4.38 16.11 15.21
C PHE A 373 -3.95 14.64 15.37
N GLY A 374 -3.73 13.99 14.23
CA GLY A 374 -3.02 12.72 14.12
C GLY A 374 -1.85 12.83 13.14
N TYR A 375 -0.72 12.23 13.51
CA TYR A 375 0.44 12.04 12.64
C TYR A 375 0.66 10.55 12.39
N TYR A 376 0.98 10.20 11.15
CA TYR A 376 1.33 8.86 10.74
C TYR A 376 2.56 8.88 9.84
N GLU A 377 3.52 8.03 10.18
CA GLU A 377 4.72 7.79 9.40
C GLU A 377 5.09 6.30 9.33
N THR A 378 5.40 5.84 8.12
CA THR A 378 6.23 4.66 7.88
C THR A 378 7.71 5.04 7.95
N VAL A 379 8.52 4.22 8.62
CA VAL A 379 9.98 4.43 8.74
C VAL A 379 10.71 3.33 7.98
N CYS A 380 11.69 3.70 7.16
CA CYS A 380 12.42 2.79 6.29
C CYS A 380 13.38 1.84 7.05
N GLY A 381 13.99 0.91 6.33
CA GLY A 381 14.88 -0.09 6.91
C GLY A 381 15.84 -0.68 5.88
N GLY A 382 16.37 -1.87 6.18
CA GLY A 382 17.26 -2.59 5.27
C GLY A 382 16.51 -3.43 4.24
N CYS A 383 16.95 -3.37 2.98
CA CYS A 383 16.49 -4.27 1.92
C CYS A 383 17.29 -5.59 1.94
N GLY A 384 16.67 -6.71 1.56
CA GLY A 384 17.35 -8.00 1.45
C GLY A 384 18.35 -8.03 0.30
N ALA A 385 19.42 -8.82 0.46
CA ALA A 385 20.39 -9.07 -0.60
C ALA A 385 19.89 -10.12 -1.61
N GLY A 386 20.44 -10.10 -2.82
CA GLY A 386 20.13 -11.04 -3.89
C GLY A 386 21.36 -11.79 -4.42
N PRO A 387 21.19 -12.61 -5.46
CA PRO A 387 22.26 -13.47 -6.00
C PRO A 387 23.48 -12.72 -6.53
N ASN A 388 23.30 -11.46 -6.91
CA ASN A 388 24.31 -10.62 -7.54
C ASN A 388 24.27 -9.16 -7.06
N PHE A 389 23.60 -8.87 -5.95
CA PHE A 389 23.49 -7.51 -5.40
C PHE A 389 23.39 -7.50 -3.87
N ASP A 390 24.02 -6.49 -3.26
CA ASP A 390 23.80 -6.14 -1.86
C ASP A 390 22.43 -5.48 -1.67
N GLY A 391 21.88 -5.62 -0.47
CA GLY A 391 20.67 -4.93 -0.07
C GLY A 391 20.90 -3.43 0.12
N ALA A 392 19.99 -2.60 -0.40
CA ALA A 392 20.00 -1.17 -0.15
C ALA A 392 19.70 -0.84 1.33
N SER A 393 20.45 0.10 1.90
CA SER A 393 20.27 0.55 3.28
C SER A 393 19.33 1.75 3.36
N ALA A 394 18.55 1.84 4.44
CA ALA A 394 17.69 2.98 4.75
C ALA A 394 16.68 3.34 3.63
N VAL A 395 16.08 2.34 2.99
CA VAL A 395 15.07 2.52 1.94
C VAL A 395 13.75 1.85 2.31
N HIS A 396 12.66 2.38 1.78
CA HIS A 396 11.40 1.65 1.77
C HIS A 396 11.49 0.47 0.80
N SER A 397 10.84 -0.63 1.16
CA SER A 397 10.85 -1.87 0.40
C SER A 397 9.43 -2.40 0.24
N HIS A 398 9.23 -3.15 -0.84
CA HIS A 398 8.02 -3.91 -1.12
C HIS A 398 6.73 -3.09 -1.10
N MET A 399 5.89 -3.24 -0.09
CA MET A 399 4.51 -2.74 -0.09
C MET A 399 4.41 -1.23 0.19
N THR A 400 5.53 -0.54 0.37
CA THR A 400 5.61 0.91 0.57
C THR A 400 6.75 1.51 -0.23
N ASN A 401 6.60 2.78 -0.63
CA ASN A 401 7.62 3.59 -1.29
C ASN A 401 7.38 5.09 -0.99
N THR A 402 6.93 5.39 0.23
CA THR A 402 6.70 6.75 0.69
C THR A 402 8.01 7.51 0.84
N ARG A 403 7.97 8.83 0.73
CA ARG A 403 9.08 9.67 1.18
C ARG A 403 9.03 9.80 2.70
N ILE A 404 10.20 10.03 3.28
CA ILE A 404 10.30 10.50 4.66
C ILE A 404 9.61 11.86 4.78
N THR A 405 9.03 12.16 5.94
CA THR A 405 8.70 13.55 6.26
C THR A 405 10.00 14.29 6.52
N ASP A 406 10.22 15.40 5.83
CA ASP A 406 11.37 16.27 6.08
C ASP A 406 11.38 16.71 7.56
N PRO A 407 12.52 16.62 8.27
CA PRO A 407 12.60 17.00 9.68
C PRO A 407 12.09 18.42 9.95
N GLU A 408 12.40 19.41 9.10
CA GLU A 408 11.95 20.80 9.30
C GLU A 408 10.43 20.91 9.15
N VAL A 409 9.85 20.18 8.18
CA VAL A 409 8.39 20.12 8.00
C VAL A 409 7.72 19.41 9.18
N LEU A 410 8.33 18.34 9.70
CA LEU A 410 7.83 17.61 10.87
C LEU A 410 7.81 18.51 12.10
N GLU A 411 8.94 19.14 12.43
CA GLU A 411 9.07 20.01 13.61
C GLU A 411 8.24 21.30 13.49
N HIS A 412 8.00 21.78 12.27
CA HIS A 412 7.13 22.94 12.05
C HIS A 412 5.65 22.62 12.27
N ARG A 413 5.22 21.41 11.88
CA ARG A 413 3.79 21.03 11.89
C ARG A 413 3.35 20.32 13.16
N TYR A 414 4.26 19.69 13.89
CA TYR A 414 3.93 18.81 14.99
C TYR A 414 4.81 19.07 16.22
N PRO A 415 4.30 18.88 17.45
CA PRO A 415 5.03 19.15 18.69
C PRO A 415 6.05 18.04 19.02
N VAL A 416 6.99 17.81 18.11
CA VAL A 416 8.11 16.88 18.26
C VAL A 416 9.39 17.52 17.77
N ARG A 417 10.54 17.04 18.24
CA ARG A 417 11.87 17.37 17.74
C ARG A 417 12.59 16.12 17.26
N VAL A 418 13.23 16.18 16.11
CA VAL A 418 14.08 15.11 15.59
C VAL A 418 15.48 15.25 16.19
N GLU A 419 15.84 14.33 17.09
CA GLU A 419 17.18 14.33 17.70
C GLU A 419 18.20 13.59 16.84
N THR A 420 17.75 12.54 16.15
CA THR A 420 18.60 11.72 15.28
C THR A 420 17.76 11.08 14.19
N PHE A 421 18.27 11.12 12.96
CA PHE A 421 17.80 10.23 11.90
C PHE A 421 19.00 9.77 11.06
N GLY A 422 19.43 8.52 11.22
CA GLY A 422 20.66 8.02 10.63
C GLY A 422 20.65 6.53 10.33
N ILE A 423 21.63 6.06 9.56
CA ILE A 423 21.76 4.65 9.20
C ILE A 423 22.23 3.84 10.41
N ARG A 424 21.52 2.75 10.73
CA ARG A 424 21.86 1.80 11.79
C ARG A 424 22.92 0.82 11.30
N ARG A 425 24.17 1.28 11.24
CA ARG A 425 25.28 0.52 10.64
C ARG A 425 25.50 -0.84 11.30
N GLY A 426 25.70 -1.87 10.48
CA GLY A 426 25.92 -3.24 10.94
C GLY A 426 24.65 -3.93 11.44
N SER A 427 23.48 -3.51 10.95
CA SER A 427 22.20 -4.20 11.16
C SER A 427 21.85 -5.14 10.01
N GLY A 428 22.40 -4.94 8.81
CA GLY A 428 22.27 -5.88 7.70
C GLY A 428 22.98 -7.21 7.94
N GLY A 429 22.36 -8.30 7.49
CA GLY A 429 22.90 -9.65 7.60
C GLY A 429 24.14 -9.86 6.74
N ALA A 430 25.10 -10.63 7.23
CA ALA A 430 26.30 -10.97 6.50
C ALA A 430 26.02 -11.98 5.38
N GLY A 431 26.84 -11.97 4.34
CA GLY A 431 26.79 -12.91 3.23
C GLY A 431 27.81 -12.52 2.18
N LYS A 432 27.91 -13.32 1.10
CA LYS A 432 28.65 -12.90 -0.10
C LYS A 432 28.14 -11.56 -0.60
N HIS A 433 26.81 -11.39 -0.56
CA HIS A 433 26.14 -10.11 -0.68
C HIS A 433 25.50 -9.75 0.65
N ARG A 434 25.74 -8.53 1.12
CA ARG A 434 25.31 -8.05 2.43
C ARG A 434 23.88 -7.54 2.37
N GLY A 435 23.09 -7.83 3.40
CA GLY A 435 21.80 -7.17 3.57
C GLY A 435 21.97 -5.68 3.87
N GLY A 436 20.98 -4.87 3.52
CA GLY A 436 21.01 -3.43 3.80
C GLY A 436 20.88 -3.13 5.29
N ASP A 437 21.45 -2.03 5.75
CA ASP A 437 21.28 -1.53 7.11
C ASP A 437 19.94 -0.80 7.28
N GLY A 438 19.33 -0.95 8.46
CA GLY A 438 18.16 -0.17 8.89
C GLY A 438 18.50 1.28 9.27
N VAL A 439 17.61 1.92 10.02
CA VAL A 439 17.79 3.29 10.52
C VAL A 439 17.60 3.40 12.03
N ILE A 440 18.15 4.45 12.60
CA ILE A 440 17.88 4.93 13.96
C ILE A 440 17.12 6.24 13.81
N ARG A 441 15.94 6.34 14.41
CA ARG A 441 15.12 7.55 14.47
C ARG A 441 14.78 7.89 15.91
N GLU A 442 15.17 9.07 16.34
CA GLU A 442 14.94 9.58 17.69
C GLU A 442 14.06 10.83 17.66
N LEU A 443 12.95 10.79 18.41
CA LEU A 443 11.99 11.88 18.51
C LEU A 443 11.79 12.26 19.97
N THR A 444 11.94 13.55 20.30
CA THR A 444 11.55 14.11 21.59
C THR A 444 10.15 14.71 21.47
N PHE A 445 9.23 14.33 22.35
CA PHE A 445 7.87 14.89 22.37
C PHE A 445 7.86 16.21 23.16
N LEU A 446 7.12 17.20 22.66
CA LEU A 446 7.05 18.55 23.24
C LEU A 446 5.71 18.85 23.94
N GLU A 447 4.72 17.97 23.76
CA GLU A 447 3.37 18.05 24.34
C GLU A 447 2.91 16.68 24.83
N GLU A 448 1.84 16.65 25.63
CA GLU A 448 1.16 15.41 25.97
C GLU A 448 0.42 14.86 24.74
N MET A 449 0.70 13.60 24.40
CA MET A 449 0.11 12.92 23.24
C MET A 449 -0.11 11.43 23.51
N ASP A 450 -0.94 10.81 22.69
CA ASP A 450 -0.94 9.35 22.52
C ASP A 450 0.11 8.97 21.48
N PHE A 451 0.94 7.99 21.81
CA PHE A 451 1.89 7.34 20.91
C PHE A 451 1.42 5.93 20.58
N SER A 452 1.57 5.52 19.33
CA SER A 452 1.34 4.15 18.88
C SER A 452 2.42 3.68 17.91
N ILE A 453 2.78 2.40 18.00
CA ILE A 453 3.66 1.70 17.07
C ILE A 453 2.97 0.42 16.60
N VAL A 454 2.92 0.22 15.29
CA VAL A 454 2.45 -1.04 14.69
C VAL A 454 3.56 -1.55 13.78
N SER A 455 4.20 -2.65 14.17
CA SER A 455 5.42 -3.11 13.52
C SER A 455 5.68 -4.60 13.71
N GLN A 456 6.56 -5.17 12.88
CA GLN A 456 6.96 -6.59 12.87
C GLN A 456 8.49 -6.74 12.83
N ARG A 457 9.03 -7.96 12.87
CA ARG A 457 10.49 -8.22 12.91
C ARG A 457 11.16 -7.69 14.18
N ARG A 458 10.46 -7.76 15.31
CA ARG A 458 10.99 -7.53 16.66
C ARG A 458 11.30 -8.85 17.35
N ALA A 459 10.50 -9.89 17.08
CA ALA A 459 10.73 -11.25 17.60
C ALA A 459 11.81 -11.99 16.80
N SER A 460 11.91 -11.73 15.49
CA SER A 460 12.91 -12.34 14.60
C SER A 460 13.41 -11.36 13.54
N GLY A 461 14.68 -11.48 13.18
CA GLY A 461 15.27 -10.68 12.10
C GLY A 461 14.88 -11.18 10.70
N PRO A 462 15.01 -10.35 9.65
CA PRO A 462 14.81 -10.79 8.27
C PRO A 462 15.74 -11.93 7.86
N PHE A 463 15.19 -12.96 7.21
CA PHE A 463 15.94 -14.17 6.88
C PHE A 463 17.03 -13.90 5.83
N GLY A 464 18.20 -14.54 5.98
CA GLY A 464 19.16 -14.66 4.90
C GLY A 464 18.81 -15.78 3.93
N LEU A 465 19.47 -15.83 2.76
CA LEU A 465 19.20 -16.82 1.71
C LEU A 465 20.50 -17.44 1.17
N GLU A 466 20.43 -18.70 0.72
CA GLU A 466 21.57 -19.47 0.17
C GLU A 466 22.84 -19.44 1.05
N GLY A 467 22.65 -19.45 2.37
CA GLY A 467 23.74 -19.44 3.37
C GLY A 467 24.13 -18.05 3.89
N GLY A 468 23.44 -16.98 3.48
CA GLY A 468 23.56 -15.68 4.13
C GLY A 468 22.90 -15.64 5.51
N GLU A 469 23.39 -14.76 6.37
CA GLU A 469 22.91 -14.55 7.73
C GLU A 469 21.68 -13.63 7.77
N PRO A 470 20.81 -13.78 8.80
CA PRO A 470 19.69 -12.88 8.99
C PRO A 470 20.13 -11.45 9.35
N GLY A 471 19.31 -10.46 8.97
CA GLY A 471 19.45 -9.09 9.45
C GLY A 471 19.08 -8.98 10.94
N LYS A 472 19.56 -7.95 11.63
CA LYS A 472 19.19 -7.69 13.03
C LYS A 472 17.71 -7.30 13.12
N PRO A 473 16.98 -7.78 14.14
CA PRO A 473 15.62 -7.33 14.40
C PRO A 473 15.58 -5.84 14.74
N GLY A 474 14.40 -5.25 14.57
CA GLY A 474 14.11 -3.91 15.04
C GLY A 474 13.86 -3.88 16.55
N ARG A 475 14.00 -2.71 17.16
CA ARG A 475 13.67 -2.46 18.57
C ARG A 475 13.23 -1.02 18.76
N GLN A 476 12.43 -0.79 19.79
CA GLN A 476 11.98 0.56 20.15
C GLN A 476 11.86 0.70 21.65
N ARG A 477 12.22 1.88 22.14
CA ARG A 477 12.16 2.21 23.56
C ARG A 477 11.79 3.66 23.76
N LEU A 478 11.10 3.93 24.84
CA LEU A 478 10.76 5.27 25.30
C LEU A 478 11.61 5.61 26.51
N THR A 479 12.42 6.66 26.41
CA THR A 479 13.12 7.24 27.55
C THR A 479 12.25 8.34 28.13
N ARG A 480 11.75 8.17 29.35
CA ARG A 480 10.98 9.18 30.05
C ARG A 480 11.84 10.39 30.39
N ALA A 481 11.23 11.55 30.58
CA ALA A 481 11.93 12.75 31.06
C ALA A 481 12.65 12.53 32.40
N SER A 482 12.20 11.57 33.23
CA SER A 482 12.85 11.15 34.47
C SER A 482 14.16 10.37 34.26
N GLY A 483 14.44 9.92 33.04
CA GLY A 483 15.53 9.02 32.69
C GLY A 483 15.16 7.53 32.70
N GLU A 484 13.93 7.17 33.11
CA GLU A 484 13.43 5.79 33.03
C GLU A 484 13.36 5.32 31.57
N VAL A 485 13.79 4.10 31.28
CA VAL A 485 13.71 3.50 29.94
C VAL A 485 12.67 2.39 29.92
N VAL A 486 11.66 2.54 29.05
CA VAL A 486 10.60 1.57 28.82
C VAL A 486 10.77 0.95 27.44
N GLU A 487 11.04 -0.35 27.38
CA GLU A 487 11.04 -1.09 26.11
C GLU A 487 9.60 -1.29 25.63
N LEU A 488 9.36 -0.99 24.35
CA LEU A 488 8.04 -1.10 23.72
C LEU A 488 7.97 -2.35 22.84
N LYS A 489 6.81 -3.01 22.81
CA LYS A 489 6.57 -4.15 21.93
C LYS A 489 6.41 -3.72 20.47
N GLY A 490 6.46 -4.69 19.54
CA GLY A 490 6.23 -4.48 18.11
C GLY A 490 4.91 -3.79 17.79
N ILE A 491 3.87 -4.15 18.53
CA ILE A 491 2.55 -3.51 18.52
C ILE A 491 2.28 -3.01 19.92
N ASP A 492 2.29 -1.70 20.10
CA ASP A 492 2.21 -1.07 21.42
C ASP A 492 1.72 0.37 21.33
N GLY A 493 1.37 0.96 22.46
CA GLY A 493 1.22 2.41 22.54
C GLY A 493 0.83 2.91 23.92
N CYS A 494 1.24 4.14 24.22
CA CYS A 494 1.14 4.73 25.55
C CYS A 494 0.97 6.25 25.47
N LYS A 495 0.73 6.89 26.62
CA LYS A 495 0.85 8.35 26.73
C LYS A 495 2.32 8.74 26.79
N VAL A 496 2.66 9.79 26.06
CA VAL A 496 3.97 10.45 26.08
C VAL A 496 3.80 11.88 26.57
N TYR A 497 4.80 12.39 27.27
CA TYR A 497 4.79 13.72 27.88
C TYR A 497 5.96 14.57 27.37
N PRO A 498 5.92 15.91 27.57
CA PRO A 498 7.03 16.77 27.21
C PRO A 498 8.37 16.28 27.78
N GLY A 499 9.37 16.13 26.91
CA GLY A 499 10.70 15.63 27.27
C GLY A 499 10.87 14.10 27.20
N ASP A 500 9.79 13.34 27.02
CA ASP A 500 9.91 11.92 26.68
C ASP A 500 10.54 11.77 25.28
N ARG A 501 11.39 10.76 25.11
CA ARG A 501 12.12 10.50 23.87
C ARG A 501 11.91 9.08 23.36
N LEU A 502 11.34 8.94 22.17
CA LEU A 502 11.29 7.68 21.44
C LEU A 502 12.61 7.43 20.73
N VAL A 503 13.17 6.23 20.88
CA VAL A 503 14.28 5.72 20.06
C VAL A 503 13.78 4.51 19.29
N LEU A 504 13.69 4.63 17.97
CA LEU A 504 13.29 3.58 17.04
C LEU A 504 14.49 3.10 16.23
N GLU A 505 14.79 1.81 16.32
CA GLU A 505 15.80 1.15 15.51
C GLU A 505 15.13 0.14 14.60
N THR A 506 15.14 0.40 13.29
CA THR A 506 14.47 -0.46 12.33
C THR A 506 15.32 -1.68 11.96
N PRO A 507 14.70 -2.76 11.44
CA PRO A 507 15.42 -3.95 11.04
C PRO A 507 16.38 -3.70 9.86
N GLY A 508 17.49 -4.45 9.82
CA GLY A 508 18.29 -4.59 8.60
C GLY A 508 17.66 -5.60 7.63
N GLY A 509 18.26 -5.80 6.46
CA GLY A 509 17.90 -6.87 5.52
C GLY A 509 18.75 -8.14 5.73
N GLY A 510 18.28 -9.28 5.25
CA GLY A 510 19.05 -10.52 5.24
C GLY A 510 20.16 -10.54 4.18
N GLY A 511 21.26 -11.23 4.46
CA GLY A 511 22.36 -11.46 3.52
C GLY A 511 22.08 -12.60 2.54
N TYR A 512 22.88 -12.68 1.48
CA TYR A 512 22.81 -13.73 0.46
C TYR A 512 24.17 -14.41 0.27
N GLY A 513 24.17 -15.74 0.23
CA GLY A 513 25.38 -16.53 0.02
C GLY A 513 26.27 -16.60 1.26
N LYS A 514 27.08 -17.66 1.39
CA LYS A 514 28.08 -17.76 2.46
C LYS A 514 29.17 -16.69 2.26
N VAL A 515 29.64 -16.10 3.36
CA VAL A 515 30.87 -15.31 3.38
C VAL A 515 32.01 -16.29 3.05
N SER A 516 32.75 -16.05 1.97
CA SER A 516 34.00 -16.78 1.71
C SER A 516 35.07 -16.27 2.67
N ASP A 517 35.84 -17.20 3.26
CA ASP A 517 36.98 -16.91 4.15
C ASP A 517 38.01 -15.96 3.53
#